data_AF-A0A432VWE7-F1
#
_entry.id   AF-A0A432VWE7-F1
#
_cell.length_a   1.000
_cell.length_b   1.000
_cell.length_c   1.000
_cell.angle_alpha   90.00
_cell.angle_beta   90.00
_cell.angle_gamma   90.00
#
_symmetry.space_group_name_H-M   'P 1'
#
loop_
_entity.id
_entity.type
_entity.pdbx_description
1 polymer ?
#
loop_
_entity_poly.entity_id
_entity_poly.type
_entity_poly.pdbx_seq_one_letter_code
_entity_poly.pdbx_strand_id
1 'polypeptide(L)' 'MAQRLHIVLSEETTKRYLKLAREKTEGEINEDCEPSGASIQIDIWHLENAVSIEVGSDWIDIGEASVDLIDA' A
#
# COMPACT_ATOMS: atom_id res chain seq x y z
N MET A 1 -2.32 -13.59 -26.01
CA MET A 1 -3.39 -13.36 -25.02
C MET A 1 -2.89 -12.26 -24.10
N ALA A 2 -3.70 -11.26 -23.79
CA ALA A 2 -3.30 -10.23 -22.84
C ALA A 2 -3.49 -10.79 -21.43
N GLN A 3 -2.50 -10.60 -20.57
CA GLN A 3 -2.57 -10.94 -19.15
C GLN A 3 -2.58 -9.65 -18.33
N ARG A 4 -3.21 -9.68 -17.16
CA ARG A 4 -3.24 -8.59 -16.19
C ARG A 4 -2.54 -9.03 -14.92
N LEU A 5 -1.78 -8.12 -14.33
CA LEU A 5 -1.22 -8.31 -12.99
C LEU A 5 -2.33 -8.05 -11.96
N HIS A 6 -2.65 -9.06 -11.17
CA HIS A 6 -3.64 -9.00 -10.10
C HIS A 6 -2.91 -9.02 -8.76
N ILE A 7 -2.98 -7.90 -8.04
CA ILE A 7 -2.33 -7.73 -6.75
C ILE A 7 -3.40 -7.60 -5.68
N VAL A 8 -3.35 -8.47 -4.67
CA VAL A 8 -4.31 -8.51 -3.58
C VAL A 8 -3.58 -8.38 -2.26
N LEU A 9 -3.83 -7.30 -1.53
CA LEU A 9 -3.30 -7.13 -0.19
C LEU A 9 -3.99 -8.10 0.77
N SER A 10 -3.24 -8.66 1.72
CA SER A 10 -3.84 -9.45 2.80
C SER A 10 -4.80 -8.59 3.63
N GLU A 11 -5.73 -9.21 4.36
CA GLU A 11 -6.63 -8.48 5.26
C GLU A 11 -5.83 -7.68 6.32
N GLU A 12 -4.75 -8.25 6.83
CA GLU A 12 -3.87 -7.58 7.79
C GLU A 12 -3.15 -6.37 7.16
N THR A 13 -2.58 -6.55 5.97
CA THR A 13 -1.93 -5.48 5.19
C THR A 13 -2.91 -4.36 4.89
N THR A 14 -4.15 -4.71 4.52
CA THR A 14 -5.23 -3.76 4.25
C THR A 14 -5.61 -2.96 5.50
N LYS A 15 -5.73 -3.61 6.66
CA LYS A 15 -6.02 -2.93 7.93
C LYS A 15 -4.92 -1.94 8.32
N ARG A 16 -3.65 -2.34 8.14
CA ARG A 16 -2.49 -1.48 8.41
C ARG A 16 -2.46 -0.27 7.46
N TYR A 17 -2.68 -0.50 6.16
CA TYR A 17 -2.81 0.57 5.16
C TYR A 17 -3.89 1.58 5.54
N LEU A 18 -5.13 1.12 5.82
CA LEU A 18 -6.25 2.00 6.14
C LEU A 18 -6.00 2.83 7.39
N LYS A 19 -5.36 2.24 8.40
CA LYS A 19 -4.98 2.93 9.63
C LYS A 19 -3.98 4.06 9.33
N LEU A 20 -2.88 3.76 8.65
CA LEU A 20 -1.81 4.73 8.38
C LEU A 20 -2.26 5.83 7.41
N ALA A 21 -3.04 5.48 6.38
CA ALA A 21 -3.60 6.45 5.44
C ALA A 21 -4.57 7.43 6.15
N ARG A 22 -5.37 6.93 7.10
CA ARG A 22 -6.24 7.76 7.93
C ARG A 22 -5.43 8.68 8.83
N GLU A 23 -4.43 8.16 9.53
CA GLU A 23 -3.56 8.95 10.43
C GLU A 23 -2.83 10.07 9.66
N LYS A 24 -2.33 9.77 8.44
CA LYS A 24 -1.74 10.79 7.55
C LYS A 24 -2.74 11.88 7.21
N THR A 25 -3.94 11.50 6.77
CA THR A 25 -4.98 12.46 6.37
C THR A 25 -5.42 13.33 7.55
N GLU A 26 -5.60 12.74 8.74
CA GLU A 26 -5.94 13.48 9.96
C GLU A 26 -4.82 14.46 10.34
N GLY A 27 -3.54 14.06 10.19
CA GLY A 27 -2.38 14.93 10.37
C GLY A 27 -2.38 16.14 9.43
N GLU A 28 -2.55 15.89 8.12
CA GLU A 28 -2.59 16.94 7.10
C GLU A 28 -3.69 17.97 7.38
N ILE A 29 -4.89 17.51 7.73
CA ILE A 29 -6.01 18.39 8.08
C ILE A 29 -5.70 19.23 9.33
N ASN A 30 -5.10 18.62 10.35
CA ASN A 30 -4.75 19.33 11.59
C ASN A 30 -3.64 20.38 11.40
N GLU A 31 -2.81 20.22 10.37
CA GLU A 31 -1.79 21.21 9.98
C GLU A 31 -2.30 22.21 8.92
N ASP A 32 -3.62 22.30 8.71
CA ASP A 32 -4.25 23.14 7.68
C ASP A 32 -3.69 22.88 6.26
N CYS A 33 -3.22 21.65 6.01
CA CYS A 33 -2.71 21.19 4.72
C CYS A 33 -3.79 20.44 3.93
N GLU A 34 -3.69 20.48 2.59
CA GLU A 34 -4.60 19.72 1.72
C GLU A 34 -4.24 18.21 1.76
N PRO A 35 -5.23 17.30 1.83
CA PRO A 35 -4.98 15.86 1.83
C PRO A 35 -4.25 15.39 0.58
N SER A 36 -3.09 14.74 0.74
CA SER A 36 -2.25 14.32 -0.40
C SER A 36 -2.46 12.86 -0.84
N GLY A 37 -3.34 12.13 -0.17
CA GLY A 37 -3.56 10.69 -0.40
C GLY A 37 -2.44 9.83 0.19
N ALA A 38 -2.35 8.57 -0.24
CA ALA A 38 -1.37 7.60 0.26
C ALA A 38 -0.60 6.93 -0.89
N SER A 39 0.70 6.76 -0.68
CA SER A 39 1.60 6.06 -1.62
C SER A 39 1.91 4.68 -1.06
N ILE A 40 1.74 3.64 -1.86
CA ILE A 40 2.17 2.27 -1.53
C ILE A 40 3.25 1.81 -2.51
N GLN A 41 4.21 1.06 -1.99
CA GLN A 41 5.24 0.36 -2.75
C GLN A 41 5.02 -1.13 -2.60
N ILE A 42 5.10 -1.86 -3.72
CA ILE A 42 4.93 -3.30 -3.77
C ILE A 42 6.16 -3.89 -4.45
N ASP A 43 7.00 -4.54 -3.66
CA ASP A 43 8.22 -5.18 -4.13
C ASP A 43 7.94 -6.64 -4.42
N ILE A 44 7.91 -7.00 -5.71
CA ILE A 44 7.58 -8.35 -6.18
C ILE A 44 8.87 -9.15 -6.33
N TRP A 45 9.08 -10.15 -5.48
CA TRP A 45 10.27 -11.00 -5.48
C TRP A 45 9.90 -12.49 -5.56
N HIS A 46 10.86 -13.35 -5.96
CA HIS A 46 10.62 -14.78 -6.15
C HIS A 46 10.26 -15.55 -4.86
N LEU A 47 10.38 -14.94 -3.68
CA LEU A 47 10.10 -15.56 -2.38
C LEU A 47 8.92 -14.93 -1.66
N GLU A 48 8.75 -13.62 -1.76
CA GLU A 48 7.75 -12.84 -1.05
C GLU A 48 7.43 -11.56 -1.83
N ASN A 49 6.22 -11.02 -1.61
CA ASN A 49 5.81 -9.74 -2.17
C ASN A 49 5.55 -8.76 -1.03
N ALA A 50 6.56 -7.97 -0.69
CA ALA A 50 6.49 -7.01 0.41
C ALA A 50 5.69 -5.78 0.00
N VAL A 51 4.95 -5.20 0.95
CA VAL A 51 4.12 -4.03 0.76
C VAL A 51 4.53 -3.00 1.80
N SER A 52 4.90 -1.81 1.33
CA SER A 52 5.24 -0.68 2.18
C SER A 52 4.35 0.52 1.88
N ILE A 53 4.18 1.40 2.86
CA ILE A 53 3.47 2.69 2.70
C ILE A 53 4.40 3.84 3.09
N GLU A 54 4.29 4.94 2.36
CA GLU A 54 5.02 6.17 2.65
C GLU A 54 4.41 6.90 3.86
N VAL A 55 5.23 7.15 4.88
CA VAL A 55 4.88 7.95 6.05
C VAL A 55 5.97 8.99 6.27
N GLY A 56 5.64 10.26 6.06
CA GLY A 56 6.63 11.34 6.10
C GLY A 56 7.63 11.19 4.95
N SER A 57 8.89 10.90 5.28
CA SER A 57 9.97 10.64 4.30
C SER A 57 10.46 9.19 4.32
N ASP A 58 9.78 8.31 5.05
CA ASP A 58 10.16 6.91 5.25
C ASP A 58 9.14 5.95 4.62
N TRP A 59 9.61 4.76 4.28
CA TRP A 59 8.76 3.64 3.86
C TRP A 59 8.65 2.63 4.99
N ILE A 60 7.41 2.35 5.41
CA ILE A 60 7.12 1.41 6.50
C ILE A 60 6.51 0.15 5.91
N ASP A 61 7.11 -1.00 6.23
CA ASP A 61 6.56 -2.31 5.90
C ASP A 61 5.20 -2.52 6.58
N ILE A 62 4.21 -2.89 5.77
CA ILE A 62 2.85 -3.15 6.22
C ILE A 62 2.41 -4.58 5.94
N GLY A 63 3.31 -5.47 5.51
CA GLY A 63 3.05 -6.88 5.27
C GLY A 63 3.11 -7.25 3.80
N GLU A 64 2.33 -8.25 3.40
CA GLU A 64 2.50 -8.90 2.09
C GLU A 64 1.28 -8.75 1.16
N ALA A 65 1.50 -9.04 -0.13
CA ALA A 65 0.48 -9.16 -1.16
C ALA A 65 0.53 -10.52 -1.88
N SER A 66 -0.63 -11.02 -2.30
CA SER A 66 -0.72 -12.04 -3.35
C SER A 66 -0.56 -11.36 -4.70
N VAL A 67 0.24 -11.95 -5.58
CA VAL A 67 0.51 -11.42 -6.92
C VAL A 67 0.36 -12.54 -7.93
N ASP A 68 -0.61 -12.38 -8.82
CA ASP A 68 -0.97 -13.39 -9.82
C ASP A 68 -1.08 -12.75 -11.21
N LEU A 69 -0.80 -13.52 -12.26
CA LEU A 69 -1.13 -13.15 -13.64
C LEU A 69 -2.47 -13.79 -14.02
N ILE A 70 -3.46 -12.98 -14.34
CA ILE A 70 -4.80 -13.42 -14.74
C ILE A 70 -5.07 -13.08 -16.22
N ASP A 71 -5.95 -13.84 -16.86
CA ASP A 71 -6.38 -13.53 -18.23
C ASP A 71 -7.22 -12.24 -18.26
N ALA A 72 -7.02 -11.45 -19.32
CA ALA A 72 -7.66 -10.14 -19.50
C ALA A 72 -9.11 -10.21 -19.98
#